data_AF-A0A7T0KIC1-F1
#
_entry.id   AF-A0A7T0KIC1-F1
#
_cell.length_a   1.000
_cell.length_b   1.000
_cell.length_c   1.000
_cell.angle_alpha   90.00
_cell.angle_beta   90.00
_cell.angle_gamma   90.00
#
_symmetry.space_group_name_H-M   'P 1'
#
loop_
_entity.id
_entity.type
_entity.pdbx_description
1 polymer ?
#
loop_
_entity_poly.entity_id
_entity_poly.type
_entity_poly.pdbx_seq_one_letter_code
_entity_poly.pdbx_strand_id
1 'polypeptide(L)'
;MTVDDRRKEFTKTILKSLAEHPRNFPVVNDLGRQFVVTALGEEPMKVLFDRVKAAGGYANVFVLTRGKTVLLPFTRQEGAFSRGGETELSMPYDADSTVDMFLDYLDQHPEGTLLMLAGPQHRPTIAKLKEDVTV
;
A
#
# COMPACT_ATOMS: atom_id res chain seq x y z
N MET A 1 8.10 22.65 6.29
CA MET A 1 8.40 21.44 5.51
C MET A 1 7.12 20.99 4.84
N THR A 2 7.12 20.77 3.52
CA THR A 2 5.89 20.39 2.80
C THR A 2 5.60 18.88 2.97
N VAL A 3 4.37 18.45 2.63
CA VAL A 3 3.99 17.03 2.57
C VAL A 3 4.93 16.26 1.64
N ASP A 4 5.30 16.86 0.50
CA ASP A 4 6.23 16.25 -0.45
C ASP A 4 7.65 16.14 0.10
N ASP A 5 8.13 17.13 0.85
CA ASP A 5 9.45 17.06 1.50
C ASP A 5 9.49 15.92 2.52
N ARG A 6 8.46 15.81 3.36
CA ARG A 6 8.29 14.72 4.33
C ARG A 6 8.27 13.36 3.65
N ARG A 7 7.51 13.22 2.56
CA ARG A 7 7.46 11.97 1.80
C ARG A 7 8.80 11.63 1.17
N LYS A 8 9.52 12.61 0.62
CA LYS A 8 10.87 12.40 0.05
C LYS A 8 11.86 11.95 1.10
N GLU A 9 11.83 12.57 2.28
CA GLU A 9 12.65 12.17 3.42
C GLU A 9 12.32 10.74 3.86
N PHE A 10 11.04 10.43 4.04
CA PHE A 10 10.59 9.09 4.37
C PHE A 10 11.02 8.05 3.33
N THR A 11 10.93 8.40 2.04
CA THR A 11 11.40 7.55 0.94
C THR A 11 12.89 7.25 1.04
N LYS A 12 13.72 8.26 1.33
CA LYS A 12 15.17 8.06 1.54
C LYS A 12 15.42 7.12 2.71
N THR A 13 14.70 7.28 3.82
CA THR A 13 14.82 6.41 5.00
C THR A 13 14.49 4.96 4.67
N ILE A 14 13.37 4.71 3.97
CA ILE A 14 12.99 3.36 3.53
C ILE A 14 14.07 2.77 2.61
N LEU A 15 14.48 3.48 1.55
CA LEU A 15 15.48 2.96 0.61
C LEU A 15 16.83 2.66 1.28
N LYS A 16 17.27 3.51 2.22
CA LYS A 16 18.48 3.27 3.00
C LYS A 16 18.36 2.00 3.85
N SER A 17 17.26 1.85 4.58
CA SER A 17 17.00 0.65 5.39
C SER A 17 17.01 -0.63 4.56
N LEU A 18 16.46 -0.58 3.34
CA LEU A 18 16.44 -1.74 2.43
C LEU A 18 17.80 -2.06 1.84
N ALA A 19 18.67 -1.07 1.63
CA ALA A 19 20.03 -1.29 1.18
C ALA A 19 20.89 -1.95 2.28
N GLU A 20 20.68 -1.53 3.54
CA GLU A 20 21.37 -2.10 4.71
C GLU A 20 20.82 -3.49 5.09
N HIS A 21 19.53 -3.70 4.89
CA HIS A 21 18.83 -4.93 5.23
C HIS A 21 17.92 -5.38 4.08
N PRO A 22 18.48 -6.07 3.05
CA PRO A 22 17.70 -6.59 1.94
C PRO A 22 16.60 -7.54 2.46
N ARG A 23 15.34 -7.24 2.10
CA ARG A 23 14.18 -8.06 2.48
C ARG A 23 13.48 -8.59 1.24
N ASN A 24 12.97 -9.81 1.33
CA ASN A 24 12.03 -10.32 0.35
C ASN A 24 10.65 -9.74 0.65
N PHE A 25 10.14 -8.94 -0.28
CA PHE A 25 8.83 -8.34 -0.14
C PHE A 25 7.70 -9.29 -0.56
N PRO A 26 6.51 -9.15 0.06
CA PRO A 26 5.36 -9.98 -0.26
C PRO A 26 4.85 -9.78 -1.69
N VAL A 27 5.09 -8.62 -2.30
CA VAL A 27 4.69 -8.35 -3.68
C VAL A 27 5.90 -8.32 -4.60
N VAL A 28 5.84 -9.16 -5.62
CA VAL A 28 6.73 -9.19 -6.77
C VAL A 28 5.86 -9.20 -8.02
N ASN A 29 6.21 -8.43 -9.04
CA ASN A 29 5.47 -8.45 -10.31
C ASN A 29 5.86 -9.68 -11.15
N ASP A 30 5.19 -9.85 -12.29
CA ASP A 30 5.37 -11.01 -13.19
C ASP A 30 6.79 -11.09 -13.80
N LEU A 31 7.59 -10.03 -13.70
CA LEU A 31 8.98 -9.96 -14.16
C LEU A 31 10.00 -10.16 -13.03
N GLY A 32 9.56 -10.53 -11.82
CA GLY A 32 10.43 -10.68 -10.66
C GLY A 32 10.85 -9.36 -10.00
N ARG A 33 10.24 -8.22 -10.36
CA ARG A 33 10.56 -6.89 -9.82
C ARG A 33 9.72 -6.55 -8.61
N GLN A 34 10.34 -5.91 -7.63
CA GLN A 34 9.69 -5.39 -6.43
C GLN A 34 9.58 -3.86 -6.54
N PHE A 35 8.35 -3.35 -6.59
CA PHE A 35 8.11 -1.91 -6.55
C PHE A 35 7.89 -1.45 -5.12
N VAL A 36 8.57 -0.37 -4.75
CA VAL A 36 8.42 0.30 -3.46
C VAL A 36 7.72 1.63 -3.70
N VAL A 37 6.62 1.85 -2.99
CA VAL A 37 5.86 3.10 -3.00
C VAL A 37 5.81 3.62 -1.57
N THR A 38 5.91 4.93 -1.38
CA THR A 38 5.79 5.56 -0.07
C THR A 38 4.59 6.49 -0.03
N ALA A 39 3.93 6.52 1.11
CA ALA A 39 2.86 7.47 1.41
C ALA A 39 2.93 7.94 2.87
N LEU A 40 2.29 9.08 3.15
CA LEU A 40 2.00 9.56 4.49
C LEU A 40 0.50 9.38 4.77
N GLY A 41 0.16 9.13 6.04
CA GLY A 41 -1.22 8.93 6.48
C GLY A 41 -2.18 10.08 6.12
N GLU A 42 -1.67 11.31 6.15
CA GLU A 42 -2.42 12.53 5.84
C GLU A 42 -2.60 12.77 4.31
N GLU A 43 -1.97 11.99 3.45
CA GLU A 43 -2.13 12.17 2.01
C GLU A 43 -3.54 11.76 1.53
N PRO A 44 -4.08 12.42 0.50
CA PRO A 44 -5.31 11.97 -0.13
C PRO A 44 -5.16 10.57 -0.72
N MET A 45 -6.14 9.70 -0.51
CA MET A 45 -6.15 8.33 -1.04
C MET A 45 -5.94 8.28 -2.55
N LYS A 46 -6.53 9.23 -3.27
CA LYS A 46 -6.38 9.35 -4.73
C LYS A 46 -4.91 9.40 -5.14
N VAL A 47 -4.08 10.15 -4.41
CA VAL A 47 -2.65 10.30 -4.71
C VAL A 47 -1.90 8.98 -4.50
N LEU A 48 -2.21 8.24 -3.43
CA LEU A 48 -1.65 6.90 -3.21
C LEU A 48 -2.02 5.97 -4.37
N PHE A 49 -3.29 5.94 -4.76
CA PHE A 49 -3.75 5.06 -5.83
C PHE A 49 -3.17 5.42 -7.19
N ASP A 50 -3.04 6.70 -7.53
CA ASP A 50 -2.38 7.11 -8.77
C ASP A 50 -0.92 6.64 -8.81
N ARG A 51 -0.21 6.62 -7.66
CA ARG A 51 1.14 6.04 -7.55
C ARG A 51 1.15 4.52 -7.73
N VAL A 52 0.22 3.81 -7.11
CA VAL A 52 0.10 2.34 -7.27
C VAL A 52 -0.23 1.97 -8.72
N LYS A 53 -1.10 2.74 -9.39
CA LYS A 53 -1.40 2.58 -10.82
C LYS A 53 -0.16 2.81 -11.69
N ALA A 54 0.63 3.85 -11.40
CA ALA A 54 1.89 4.11 -12.10
C ALA A 54 2.91 2.96 -11.92
N ALA A 55 2.84 2.21 -10.82
CA ALA A 55 3.62 0.98 -10.60
C ALA A 55 3.03 -0.28 -11.29
N GLY A 56 2.00 -0.13 -12.12
CA GLY A 56 1.34 -1.23 -12.82
C GLY A 56 0.41 -2.09 -11.96
N GLY A 57 0.08 -1.61 -10.76
CA GLY A 57 -0.81 -2.30 -9.81
C GLY A 57 -0.13 -3.32 -8.90
N TYR A 58 1.19 -3.48 -8.99
CA TYR A 58 2.01 -4.25 -8.06
C TYR A 58 2.84 -3.28 -7.22
N ALA A 59 2.62 -3.24 -5.90
CA ALA A 59 3.40 -2.36 -5.04
C ALA A 59 3.52 -2.87 -3.60
N ASN A 60 4.69 -2.68 -3.02
CA ASN A 60 4.91 -2.72 -1.57
C ASN A 60 4.84 -1.29 -1.06
N VAL A 61 3.68 -0.91 -0.51
CA VAL A 61 3.44 0.47 -0.06
C VAL A 61 3.85 0.60 1.39
N PHE A 62 4.83 1.46 1.67
CA PHE A 62 5.16 1.87 3.04
C PHE A 62 4.39 3.14 3.37
N VAL A 63 3.61 3.11 4.44
CA VAL A 63 2.85 4.25 4.93
C VAL A 63 3.42 4.71 6.26
N LEU A 64 3.84 5.97 6.35
CA LEU A 64 4.13 6.62 7.62
C LEU A 64 2.84 7.20 8.19
N THR A 65 2.33 6.59 9.25
CA THR A 65 1.05 6.92 9.89
C THR A 65 1.23 6.96 11.40
N ARG A 66 0.67 7.94 12.11
CA ARG A 66 0.62 7.98 13.59
C ARG A 66 1.94 7.61 14.29
N GLY A 67 3.08 8.03 13.72
CA GLY A 67 4.43 7.76 14.25
C GLY A 67 5.00 6.34 13.97
N LYS A 68 4.31 5.50 13.21
CA LYS A 68 4.75 4.15 12.82
C LYS A 68 4.75 3.96 11.30
N THR A 69 5.51 2.98 10.84
CA THR A 69 5.53 2.56 9.43
C THR A 69 4.70 1.30 9.25
N VAL A 70 3.75 1.31 8.31
CA VAL A 70 2.91 0.17 7.94
C VAL A 70 3.25 -0.28 6.51
N LEU A 71 3.37 -1.59 6.29
CA LEU A 71 3.54 -2.17 4.96
C LEU A 71 2.20 -2.67 4.43
N LEU A 72 1.73 -2.07 3.34
CA LEU A 72 0.50 -2.43 2.63
C LEU A 72 0.83 -3.00 1.24
N PRO A 73 0.81 -4.33 1.08
CA PRO A 73 1.00 -4.95 -0.23
C PRO A 73 -0.22 -4.84 -1.14
N PHE A 74 0.00 -4.39 -2.37
CA PHE A 74 -0.95 -4.38 -3.47
C PHE A 74 -0.54 -5.42 -4.51
N THR A 75 -1.35 -6.46 -4.66
CA THR A 75 -1.19 -7.46 -5.73
C THR A 75 -2.28 -7.29 -6.78
N ARG A 76 -1.97 -7.60 -8.04
CA ARG A 76 -3.00 -7.79 -9.06
C ARG A 76 -3.72 -9.12 -8.82
N GLN A 77 -5.03 -9.13 -8.99
CA GLN A 77 -5.89 -10.31 -8.89
C GLN A 77 -6.20 -10.82 -10.31
N GLU A 78 -5.18 -11.15 -11.10
CA GLU A 78 -5.36 -12.02 -12.26
C GLU A 78 -4.96 -13.44 -11.83
N GLY A 79 -5.93 -14.36 -11.77
CA GLY A 79 -5.67 -15.78 -11.46
C GLY A 79 -5.61 -16.17 -9.98
N ALA A 80 -5.96 -15.30 -9.04
CA ALA A 80 -6.11 -15.69 -7.63
C ALA A 80 -7.51 -16.26 -7.37
N PHE A 81 -7.59 -17.47 -6.79
CA PHE A 81 -8.85 -18.09 -6.39
C PHE A 81 -9.63 -17.17 -5.45
N SER A 82 -10.83 -16.77 -5.86
CA SER A 82 -11.76 -15.99 -5.03
C SER A 82 -12.02 -16.75 -3.73
N ARG A 83 -11.52 -16.23 -2.61
CA ARG A 83 -11.90 -16.73 -1.28
C ARG A 83 -13.14 -15.93 -0.88
N GLY A 84 -14.32 -16.46 -1.19
CA GLY A 84 -15.60 -15.79 -0.93
C GLY A 84 -15.66 -15.13 0.46
N GLY A 85 -16.28 -13.95 0.52
CA GLY A 85 -16.26 -13.04 1.68
C GLY A 85 -15.70 -11.64 1.37
N GLU A 86 -15.22 -11.43 0.15
CA GLU A 86 -14.62 -10.18 -0.31
C GLU A 86 -15.68 -9.08 -0.49
N THR A 87 -15.60 -8.00 0.29
CA THR A 87 -16.40 -6.78 0.06
C THR A 87 -15.85 -6.06 -1.17
N GLU A 88 -16.66 -5.95 -2.21
CA GLU A 88 -16.35 -5.18 -3.41
C GLU A 88 -16.48 -3.68 -3.07
N LEU A 89 -15.35 -3.01 -2.81
CA LEU A 89 -15.35 -1.55 -2.81
C LEU A 89 -15.45 -1.06 -4.25
N SER A 90 -16.68 -0.99 -4.73
CA SER A 90 -17.08 -0.16 -5.87
C SER A 90 -16.92 1.31 -5.44
N MET A 91 -15.68 1.81 -5.41
CA MET A 91 -15.39 3.11 -4.79
C MET A 91 -16.04 4.28 -5.54
N PRO A 92 -16.95 5.06 -4.91
CA PRO A 92 -16.84 6.50 -4.95
C PRO A 92 -15.77 6.90 -3.93
N TYR A 93 -14.64 7.43 -4.37
CA TYR A 93 -13.79 8.17 -3.45
C TYR A 93 -14.48 9.53 -3.22
N ASP A 94 -14.87 9.85 -1.99
CA ASP A 94 -15.03 11.25 -1.65
C ASP A 94 -13.64 11.89 -1.71
N ALA A 95 -13.54 13.06 -2.35
CA ALA A 95 -12.27 13.73 -2.65
C ALA A 95 -11.39 13.98 -1.41
N ASP A 96 -12.00 13.94 -0.21
CA ASP A 96 -11.39 14.27 1.07
C ASP A 96 -10.87 13.05 1.88
N SER A 97 -11.01 11.82 1.36
CA SER A 97 -10.55 10.63 2.09
C SER A 97 -9.02 10.53 2.13
N THR A 98 -8.45 10.25 3.31
CA THR A 98 -7.00 10.14 3.53
C THR A 98 -6.51 8.69 3.63
N VAL A 99 -5.20 8.50 3.48
CA VAL A 99 -4.58 7.17 3.65
C VAL A 99 -4.82 6.61 5.07
N ASP A 100 -4.84 7.44 6.11
CA ASP A 100 -5.13 7.00 7.47
C ASP A 100 -6.57 6.47 7.60
N MET A 101 -7.55 7.13 6.98
CA MET A 101 -8.93 6.63 6.97
C MET A 101 -9.03 5.29 6.24
N PHE A 102 -8.24 5.11 5.17
CA PHE A 102 -8.18 3.83 4.47
C PHE A 102 -7.55 2.73 5.33
N LEU A 103 -6.48 3.03 6.07
CA LEU A 103 -5.90 2.08 7.01
C LEU A 103 -6.87 1.71 8.12
N ASP A 104 -7.60 2.68 8.68
CA ASP A 104 -8.64 2.42 9.69
C ASP A 104 -9.76 1.52 9.12
N TYR A 105 -10.17 1.75 7.87
CA TYR A 105 -11.13 0.90 7.18
C TYR A 105 -10.61 -0.53 7.03
N LEU A 106 -9.38 -0.71 6.56
CA LEU A 106 -8.77 -2.03 6.38
C LEU A 106 -8.55 -2.78 7.71
N ASP A 107 -8.24 -2.06 8.79
CA ASP A 107 -8.12 -2.65 10.13
C ASP A 107 -9.47 -3.23 10.63
N GLN A 108 -10.59 -2.65 10.20
CA GLN A 108 -11.94 -3.15 10.51
C GLN A 108 -12.38 -4.30 9.59
N HIS A 109 -11.69 -4.52 8.46
CA HIS A 109 -12.04 -5.52 7.44
C HIS A 109 -10.87 -6.49 7.16
N PRO A 110 -10.49 -7.34 8.15
CA PRO A 110 -9.32 -8.21 8.09
C PRO A 110 -9.40 -9.31 7.02
N GLU A 111 -10.60 -9.62 6.51
CA GLU A 111 -10.84 -10.54 5.40
C GLU A 111 -10.23 -10.06 4.06
N GLY A 112 -9.84 -8.79 4.00
CA GLY A 112 -9.22 -8.16 2.85
C GLY A 112 -10.25 -7.44 1.98
N THR A 113 -9.79 -6.35 1.36
CA THR A 113 -10.63 -5.47 0.54
C THR A 113 -10.23 -5.62 -0.91
N LEU A 114 -11.20 -5.73 -1.82
CA LEU A 114 -10.94 -5.67 -3.26
C LEU A 114 -10.97 -4.21 -3.73
N LEU A 115 -9.95 -3.79 -4.46
CA LEU A 115 -9.88 -2.46 -5.06
C LEU A 115 -9.76 -2.52 -6.59
N MET A 116 -10.63 -1.76 -7.26
CA MET A 116 -10.58 -1.55 -8.71
C MET A 116 -9.86 -0.23 -9.00
N LEU A 117 -8.53 -0.25 -9.10
CA LEU A 117 -7.73 0.97 -9.26
C LEU A 117 -7.63 1.44 -10.73
N ALA A 118 -7.24 0.60 -11.69
CA ALA A 118 -7.43 0.83 -13.13
C ALA A 118 -7.00 -0.41 -13.93
N GLY A 119 -7.90 -0.97 -14.73
CA GLY A 119 -7.68 -2.26 -15.39
C GLY A 119 -8.11 -3.44 -14.50
N PRO A 120 -7.61 -4.66 -14.74
CA PRO A 120 -8.07 -5.84 -14.01
C PRO A 120 -7.73 -5.74 -12.50
N GLN A 121 -8.62 -6.32 -11.69
CA GLN A 121 -8.75 -6.24 -10.22
C GLN A 121 -7.42 -6.16 -9.44
N HIS A 122 -7.37 -5.34 -8.37
CA HIS A 122 -6.27 -5.31 -7.41
C HIS A 122 -6.76 -5.68 -6.01
N ARG A 123 -5.96 -6.44 -5.26
CA ARG A 123 -6.26 -6.82 -3.87
C ARG A 123 -5.22 -6.21 -2.94
N PRO A 124 -5.47 -5.04 -2.31
CA PRO A 124 -4.71 -4.69 -1.13
C PRO A 124 -5.02 -5.70 -0.03
N THR A 125 -4.00 -6.33 0.52
CA THR A 125 -4.11 -7.07 1.77
C THR A 125 -3.28 -6.32 2.79
N ILE A 126 -3.77 -6.03 4.00
CA ILE A 126 -2.85 -5.66 5.08
C ILE A 126 -1.96 -6.88 5.35
N ALA A 127 -0.67 -6.79 5.03
CA ALA A 127 0.28 -7.70 5.63
C ALA A 127 0.51 -7.21 7.06
N LYS A 128 -0.01 -7.96 8.05
CA LYS A 128 0.50 -7.82 9.43
C LYS A 128 1.99 -8.15 9.37
N LEU A 129 2.84 -7.12 9.44
CA LEU A 129 4.24 -7.29 9.77
C LEU A 129 4.27 -8.04 11.10
N LYS A 130 4.88 -9.23 11.14
CA LYS A 130 5.32 -9.80 12.41
C LYS A 130 6.18 -8.72 13.09
N GLU A 131 5.78 -8.38 14.30
CA GLU A 131 6.46 -7.44 15.19
C GLU A 131 7.98 -7.64 15.08
N ASP A 132 8.67 -6.64 14.50
CA ASP A 132 10.11 -6.34 14.61
C ASP A 132 10.53 -5.43 13.44
N VAL A 133 9.90 -4.26 13.37
CA VAL A 133 10.47 -3.11 12.66
C VAL A 133 10.49 -1.95 13.64
N THR A 134 11.49 -1.97 14.50
CA THR A 134 12.00 -0.75 15.12
C THR A 134 12.73 0.01 14.02
N VAL A 135 12.14 1.11 13.55
CA VAL A 135 12.88 2.18 12.87
C VAL A 135 13.48 3.07 13.95
#